data_AF-A0A950ST84-F1
#
_entry.id   AF-A0A950ST84-F1
#
_cell.length_a   1.000
_cell.length_b   1.000
_cell.length_c   1.000
_cell.angle_alpha   90.00
_cell.angle_beta   90.00
_cell.angle_gamma   90.00
#
_symmetry.space_group_name_H-M   'P 1'
#
loop_
_entity.id
_entity.type
_entity.pdbx_description
1 polymer ?
#
loop_
_entity_poly.entity_id
_entity_poly.type
_entity_poly.pdbx_seq_one_letter_code
_entity_poly.pdbx_strand_id
1 'polypeptide(L)' 'MTFKPRMVPVSEGLVSIAVGHPWLDEYREFVSARGSTDTSLATAYDLKVCFEVVGKEPCGGDGGRARVSGRAARAP' A
#
# COMPACT_ATOMS: atom_id res chain seq x y z
N MET A 1 18.28 6.79 -2.74
CA MET A 1 18.19 6.79 -1.27
C MET A 1 18.00 5.35 -0.84
N THR A 2 18.51 4.89 0.31
CA THR A 2 18.35 3.46 0.66
C THR A 2 16.92 3.19 1.16
N PHE A 3 16.05 2.70 0.28
CA PHE A 3 14.75 2.19 0.69
C PHE A 3 14.94 1.02 1.67
N LYS A 4 14.37 1.17 2.87
CA LYS A 4 14.33 0.13 3.91
C LYS A 4 12.87 -0.12 4.28
N PRO A 5 12.24 -1.18 3.75
CA PRO A 5 10.85 -1.47 4.03
C PRO A 5 10.66 -1.69 5.53
N ARG A 6 9.66 -1.03 6.11
CA ARG A 6 9.31 -1.16 7.52
C ARG A 6 7.82 -0.98 7.68
N MET A 7 7.21 -1.75 8.56
CA MET A 7 5.80 -1.60 8.89
C MET A 7 5.66 -0.50 9.95
N VAL A 8 4.98 0.59 9.60
CA VAL A 8 4.63 1.66 10.56
C VAL A 8 3.12 1.81 10.65
N PRO A 9 2.53 1.95 11.84
CA PRO A 9 1.11 2.25 11.99
C PRO A 9 0.81 3.65 11.43
N VAL A 10 -0.27 3.79 10.66
CA VAL A 10 -0.64 5.06 10.01
C VAL A 10 -1.71 5.84 10.79
N SER A 11 -2.59 5.16 11.54
CA SER A 11 -3.61 5.81 12.40
C SER A 11 -4.11 4.89 13.52
N GLU A 12 -4.61 5.45 14.62
CA GLU A 12 -5.39 4.69 15.61
C GLU A 12 -6.80 4.41 15.06
N GLY A 13 -7.18 3.14 14.98
CA GLY A 13 -8.53 2.69 14.58
C GLY A 13 -8.67 2.22 13.13
N LEU A 14 -7.75 2.61 12.23
CA LEU A 14 -7.59 2.00 10.90
C LEU A 14 -6.20 1.37 10.86
N VAL A 15 -6.12 0.04 10.77
CA VAL A 15 -4.83 -0.69 10.66
C VAL A 15 -4.28 -0.56 9.24
N SER A 16 -4.00 0.67 8.85
CA SER A 16 -3.22 1.00 7.67
C SER A 16 -1.77 0.96 8.13
N ILE A 17 -1.01 -0.01 7.62
CA ILE A 17 0.43 -0.06 7.85
C ILE A 17 1.10 0.57 6.62
N ALA A 18 2.02 1.51 6.79
CA ALA A 18 2.86 1.95 5.67
C ALA A 18 4.08 1.03 5.57
N VAL A 19 4.57 0.79 4.36
CA VAL A 19 5.85 0.11 4.09
C VAL A 19 6.99 1.15 4.01
N GLY A 20 6.64 2.42 3.78
CA GLY A 20 7.58 3.54 3.76
C GLY A 20 8.09 3.89 2.36
N HIS A 21 7.27 3.64 1.33
CA HIS A 21 7.56 4.02 -0.06
C HIS A 21 6.26 4.43 -0.76
N PRO A 22 6.19 5.60 -1.42
CA PRO A 22 4.95 6.15 -1.97
C PRO A 22 4.15 5.18 -2.83
N TRP A 23 4.78 4.51 -3.81
CA TRP A 23 4.08 3.55 -4.67
C TRP A 23 3.56 2.30 -3.94
N LEU A 24 4.26 1.85 -2.89
CA LEU A 24 3.80 0.71 -2.12
C LEU A 24 2.65 1.12 -1.20
N ASP A 25 2.76 2.31 -0.61
CA ASP A 25 1.73 2.85 0.27
C ASP A 25 0.44 3.17 -0.51
N GLU A 26 0.53 3.65 -1.76
CA GLU A 26 -0.62 3.80 -2.69
C GLU A 26 -1.28 2.45 -3.03
N TYR A 27 -0.48 1.42 -3.37
CA TYR A 27 -1.01 0.08 -3.62
C TYR A 27 -1.72 -0.48 -2.39
N ARG A 28 -1.20 -0.19 -1.19
CA ARG A 28 -1.81 -0.62 0.05
C ARG A 28 -3.10 0.07 0.37
N GLU A 29 -3.21 1.37 0.12
CA GLU A 29 -4.48 2.09 0.22
C GLU A 29 -5.54 1.42 -0.65
N PHE A 30 -5.19 1.09 -1.89
CA PHE A 30 -6.06 0.37 -2.81
C PHE A 30 -6.51 -1.02 -2.29
N VAL A 31 -5.59 -1.82 -1.75
CA VAL A 31 -5.92 -3.14 -1.17
C VAL A 31 -6.80 -2.99 0.07
N SER A 32 -6.48 -2.04 0.96
CA SER A 32 -7.25 -1.80 2.19
C SER A 32 -8.68 -1.36 1.90
N ALA A 33 -8.93 -0.64 0.80
CA ALA A 33 -10.26 -0.23 0.40
C ALA A 33 -11.14 -1.40 -0.10
N ARG A 34 -10.57 -2.58 -0.36
CA ARG A 34 -11.26 -3.73 -0.96
C ARG A 34 -11.20 -5.01 -0.13
N GLY A 35 -10.23 -5.12 0.77
CA GLY A 35 -9.95 -6.32 1.55
C GLY A 35 -10.34 -6.19 3.03
N SER A 36 -10.24 -7.29 3.76
CA SER A 36 -10.31 -7.25 5.22
C SER A 36 -9.03 -6.67 5.81
N THR A 37 -9.06 -6.32 7.10
CA THR A 37 -7.87 -5.93 7.86
C THR A 37 -6.77 -6.99 7.78
N ASP A 38 -7.11 -8.27 7.88
CA ASP A 38 -6.14 -9.37 7.79
C ASP A 38 -5.48 -9.43 6.41
N THR A 39 -6.24 -9.20 5.34
CA THR A 39 -5.69 -9.11 3.99
C THR A 39 -4.72 -7.93 3.87
N SER A 40 -5.08 -6.75 4.41
CA SER A 40 -4.19 -5.58 4.42
C SER A 40 -2.89 -5.87 5.17
N LEU A 41 -2.96 -6.55 6.31
CA LEU A 41 -1.79 -6.96 7.10
C LEU A 41 -0.93 -8.00 6.39
N ALA A 42 -1.52 -9.01 5.75
CA ALA A 42 -0.77 -10.00 4.99
C ALA A 42 -0.01 -9.34 3.83
N THR A 43 -0.70 -8.49 3.05
CA THR A 43 -0.08 -7.74 1.95
C THR A 43 1.05 -6.82 2.43
N ALA A 44 0.91 -6.21 3.62
CA ALA A 44 1.99 -5.46 4.26
C ALA A 44 3.30 -6.23 4.33
N TYR A 45 3.15 -7.46 4.83
CA TYR A 45 4.22 -8.32 5.22
C TYR A 45 4.88 -8.90 3.97
N ASP A 46 4.08 -9.32 2.98
CA ASP A 46 4.56 -9.79 1.69
C ASP A 46 5.42 -8.72 1.00
N LEU A 47 4.97 -7.47 0.96
CA LEU A 47 5.73 -6.37 0.36
C LEU A 47 7.03 -6.10 1.12
N LYS A 48 6.98 -6.09 2.47
CA LYS A 48 8.20 -5.97 3.28
C LYS A 48 9.20 -7.06 2.89
N VAL A 49 8.80 -8.32 2.95
CA VAL A 49 9.68 -9.46 2.68
C VAL A 49 10.19 -9.45 1.24
N CYS A 50 9.32 -9.22 0.26
CA CYS A 50 9.70 -9.13 -1.15
C CYS A 50 10.80 -8.09 -1.35
N PHE A 51 10.65 -6.88 -0.81
CA PHE A 51 11.64 -5.82 -1.04
C PHE A 51 12.89 -5.95 -0.15
N GLU A 52 12.81 -6.59 1.01
CA GLU A 52 14.00 -7.00 1.77
C GLU A 52 14.84 -8.02 0.99
N VAL A 53 14.20 -8.99 0.34
CA VAL A 53 14.87 -10.06 -0.41
C VAL A 53 15.36 -9.60 -1.77
N VAL A 54 14.55 -8.83 -2.51
CA VAL A 54 14.88 -8.37 -3.87
C VAL A 54 15.99 -7.30 -3.83
N GLY A 55 16.06 -6.48 -2.77
CA GLY A 55 17.10 -5.47 -2.60
C GLY A 55 17.10 -4.36 -3.66
N LYS A 56 16.00 -4.22 -4.43
CA LYS A 56 15.81 -3.16 -5.42
C LYS A 56 14.81 -2.14 -4.89
N GLU A 57 15.07 -0.87 -5.19
CA GLU A 57 14.10 0.19 -4.94
C GLU A 57 12.89 -0.02 -5.86
N PRO A 58 11.65 0.12 -5.36
CA PRO A 58 10.46 0.06 -6.21
C PRO A 58 10.58 1.10 -7.32
N CYS A 59 10.44 0.70 -8.58
CA CYS A 59 10.33 1.61 -9.71
C CYS A 59 8.89 1.56 -10.25
N GLY A 60 8.19 2.67 -10.16
CA GLY A 60 6.92 2.92 -10.79
C GLY A 60 7.25 3.23 -12.22
N GLY A 61 6.73 2.42 -13.13
CA GLY A 61 6.77 2.75 -14.54
C GLY A 61 6.24 4.18 -14.72
N ASP A 62 6.87 4.94 -15.63
CA ASP A 62 6.62 6.35 -15.91
C ASP A 62 5.16 6.78 -15.66
N GLY A 63 4.90 7.35 -14.47
CA GLY A 63 3.92 8.40 -14.22
C GLY A 63 2.46 8.20 -14.65
N GLY A 64 1.99 6.97 -14.86
CA GLY A 64 0.58 6.71 -15.16
C GLY A 64 -0.30 6.87 -13.92
N ARG A 65 -0.63 8.12 -13.54
CA ARG A 65 -1.63 8.41 -12.48
C ARG A 65 -2.96 7.76 -12.89
N ALA A 66 -3.20 6.53 -12.43
CA ALA A 66 -4.47 5.86 -12.61
C ALA A 66 -5.53 6.66 -11.85
N ARG A 67 -6.26 7.54 -12.57
CA ARG A 67 -7.42 8.22 -12.01
C ARG A 67 -8.46 7.16 -11.70
N VAL A 68 -8.58 6.77 -10.44
CA VAL A 68 -9.72 5.97 -9.99
C VAL A 68 -10.91 6.93 -9.87
N SER A 69 -11.74 6.98 -10.92
CA SER A 69 -13.04 7.65 -10.83
C SER A 69 -13.93 6.83 -9.89
N GLY A 70 -13.98 7.21 -8.62
CA GLY A 70 -14.95 6.67 -7.67
C GLY A 70 -16.36 7.01 -8.16
N ARG A 71 -17.13 5.99 -8.55
CA ARG A 71 -18.58 6.13 -8.74
C ARG A 71 -19.18 6.30 -7.35
N ALA A 72 -19.65 7.51 -7.06
CA ALA A 72 -20.36 7.85 -5.83
C ALA A 72 -21.45 6.81 -5.55
N ALA A 73 -21.47 6.30 -4.32
CA ALA A 73 -22.55 5.50 -3.79
C ALA A 73 -23.86 6.29 -3.95
N ARG A 74 -24.84 5.70 -4.61
CA ARG A 74 -26.19 6.23 -4.69
C ARG A 74 -27.00 5.61 -3.56
N ALA A 75 -27.45 6.44 -2.63
CA ALA A 75 -28.59 6.17 -1.75
C ALA A 75 -29.20 7.52 -1.35
N PRO A 76 -30.49 7.58 -0.99
CA PRO A 76 -31.51 6.52 -1.01
C PRO A 76 -32.28 6.42 -2.35
#